data_AF-A0AAV3SA76-F1
#
_entry.id   AF-A0AAV3SA76-F1
#
_cell.length_a   1.000
_cell.length_b   1.000
_cell.length_c   1.000
_cell.angle_alpha   90.00
_cell.angle_beta   90.00
_cell.angle_gamma   90.00
#
_symmetry.space_group_name_H-M   'P 1'
#
loop_
_entity.id
_entity.type
_entity.pdbx_description
1 polymer ?
#
loop_
_entity_poly.entity_id
_entity_poly.type
_entity_poly.pdbx_seq_one_letter_code
_entity_poly.pdbx_strand_id
1 'polypeptide(L)' 'MDGDEYPHGLSIKDELEQHYEGEINHGRLYPNLDGLVEMDLVEKGTIDKRTNSYTLTQRGHREIEDRREWENQYVDLET' A
#
# COMPACT_ATOMS: atom_id res chain seq x y z
N MET A 1 3.29 -19.57 -12.93
CA MET A 1 2.81 -18.41 -12.16
C MET A 1 3.73 -18.36 -10.97
N ASP A 2 4.84 -17.64 -11.09
CA ASP A 2 5.97 -17.84 -10.21
C ASP A 2 6.58 -16.46 -9.91
N GLY A 3 6.49 -16.00 -8.66
CA GLY A 3 7.32 -14.90 -8.13
C GLY A 3 6.64 -13.79 -7.33
N ASP A 4 5.31 -13.63 -7.40
CA ASP A 4 4.60 -12.44 -6.89
C ASP A 4 3.86 -12.69 -5.54
N GLU A 5 4.38 -13.57 -4.69
CA GLU A 5 3.60 -14.04 -3.54
C GLU A 5 3.45 -13.04 -2.39
N TYR A 6 4.16 -11.90 -2.38
CA TYR A 6 3.98 -10.86 -1.36
C TYR A 6 4.26 -9.46 -1.91
N PRO A 7 3.43 -8.44 -1.61
CA PRO A 7 3.71 -7.06 -1.96
C PRO A 7 5.00 -6.63 -1.25
N HIS A 8 6.08 -6.55 -2.00
CA HIS A 8 7.35 -6.03 -1.51
C HIS A 8 7.56 -4.59 -1.96
N GLY A 9 8.41 -3.85 -1.24
CA GLY A 9 8.57 -2.40 -1.47
C GLY A 9 8.85 -2.00 -2.92
N LEU A 10 9.57 -2.84 -3.69
CA LEU A 10 9.77 -2.62 -5.12
C LEU A 10 8.50 -2.81 -5.97
N SER A 11 7.71 -3.86 -5.75
CA SER A 11 6.43 -4.05 -6.48
C SER A 11 5.46 -2.91 -6.19
N ILE A 12 5.38 -2.46 -4.93
CA ILE A 12 4.56 -1.31 -4.54
C ILE A 12 5.02 -0.05 -5.28
N LYS A 13 6.33 0.16 -5.40
CA LYS A 13 6.88 1.28 -6.18
C LYS A 13 6.47 1.18 -7.65
N ASP A 14 6.72 0.03 -8.26
CA ASP A 14 6.48 -0.18 -9.69
C ASP A 14 5.00 -0.04 -10.04
N GLU A 15 4.09 -0.49 -9.18
CA GLU A 15 2.64 -0.29 -9.32
C GLU A 15 2.26 1.19 -9.23
N LEU A 16 2.82 1.93 -8.26
CA LEU A 16 2.56 3.37 -8.11
C LEU A 16 3.11 4.17 -9.30
N GLU A 17 4.29 3.82 -9.83
CA GLU A 17 4.87 4.47 -11.01
C GLU A 17 4.01 4.26 -12.25
N GLN A 18 3.45 3.05 -12.42
CA GLN A 18 2.50 2.75 -13.49
C GLN A 18 1.18 3.50 -13.33
N HIS A 19 0.64 3.56 -12.10
CA HIS A 19 -0.65 4.20 -11.84
C HIS A 19 -0.61 5.72 -12.02
N TYR A 20 0.46 6.37 -11.58
CA TYR A 20 0.63 7.82 -11.66
C TYR A 20 1.42 8.29 -12.89
N GLU A 21 1.77 7.38 -13.81
CA GLU A 21 2.56 7.64 -15.02
C GLU A 21 3.82 8.49 -14.76
N GLY A 22 4.53 8.21 -13.66
CA GLY A 22 5.64 9.06 -13.20
C GLY A 22 6.56 8.39 -12.20
N GLU A 23 7.78 8.91 -12.06
CA GLU A 23 8.79 8.37 -11.14
C GLU A 23 8.40 8.56 -9.67
N ILE A 24 8.43 7.48 -8.90
CA ILE A 24 8.16 7.52 -7.46
C ILE A 24 9.47 7.62 -6.69
N ASN A 25 9.60 8.71 -5.94
CA ASN A 25 10.77 8.97 -5.13
C ASN A 25 10.83 8.01 -3.93
N HIS A 26 11.93 7.28 -3.80
CA HIS A 26 12.17 6.34 -2.71
C HIS A 26 12.14 7.00 -1.32
N GLY A 27 12.67 8.23 -1.22
CA GLY A 27 12.66 9.03 0.00
C GLY A 27 11.28 9.55 0.40
N ARG A 28 10.24 9.29 -0.39
CA ARG A 28 8.83 9.47 0.00
C ARG A 28 8.13 8.15 0.25
N LEU A 29 8.40 7.16 -0.61
CA LEU A 29 7.77 5.85 -0.50
C LEU A 29 8.06 5.18 0.84
N TYR A 30 9.33 5.01 1.21
CA TYR A 30 9.67 4.28 2.42
C TYR A 30 9.26 4.98 3.71
N PRO A 31 9.41 6.31 3.87
CA PRO A 31 8.87 7.00 5.04
C PRO A 31 7.35 6.88 5.16
N ASN A 32 6.61 6.87 4.06
CA ASN A 32 5.17 6.65 4.10
C ASN A 32 4.81 5.22 4.51
N LEU A 33 5.53 4.21 3.99
CA LEU A 33 5.35 2.81 4.41
C LEU A 33 5.68 2.61 5.89
N ASP A 34 6.78 3.19 6.37
CA ASP A 34 7.14 3.13 7.79
C ASP A 34 6.08 3.85 8.65
N GLY A 35 5.52 4.98 8.19
CA GLY A 35 4.40 5.64 8.88
C GLY A 35 3.13 4.77 8.94
N LEU A 36 2.79 4.04 7.86
CA LEU A 36 1.67 3.09 7.86
C LEU A 36 1.90 1.93 8.84
N VAL A 37 3.15 1.52 9.03
CA VAL A 37 3.54 0.50 10.01
C VAL A 37 3.43 1.04 11.43
N GLU A 38 3.92 2.26 11.68
CA GLU A 38 3.78 2.93 12.99
C GLU A 38 2.30 3.13 13.39
N MET A 39 1.43 3.34 12.39
CA MET A 39 -0.01 3.45 12.59
C MET A 39 -0.73 2.10 12.74
N ASP A 40 -0.02 0.97 12.67
CA ASP A 40 -0.57 -0.40 12.75
C ASP A 40 -1.60 -0.71 11.63
N LEU A 41 -1.46 -0.04 10.48
CA LEU A 41 -2.30 -0.28 9.30
C LEU A 41 -1.67 -1.31 8.35
N VAL A 42 -0.35 -1.40 8.39
CA VAL A 42 0.45 -2.33 7.58
C VAL A 42 1.46 -3.03 8.49
N GLU A 43 1.64 -4.33 8.31
CA GLU A 43 2.71 -5.11 8.93
C GLU A 43 3.90 -5.18 7.97
N LYS A 44 5.10 -4.94 8.51
CA LYS A 44 6.37 -5.06 7.79
C LYS A 44 6.99 -6.43 8.07
N GLY A 45 7.09 -7.25 7.04
CA GLY A 45 7.81 -8.52 7.05
C GLY A 45 9.16 -8.43 6.33
N THR A 46 9.92 -9.51 6.38
CA THR A 46 11.22 -9.64 5.69
C THR A 46 11.20 -10.90 4.86
N ILE A 47 11.30 -10.76 3.53
CA ILE A 47 11.39 -11.87 2.58
C ILE A 47 12.83 -12.38 2.53
N ASP A 48 13.80 -11.46 2.46
CA ASP A 48 15.23 -11.75 2.50
C ASP A 48 16.00 -10.59 3.14
N LYS A 49 17.34 -10.68 3.18
CA LYS A 49 18.22 -9.67 3.82
C LYS A 49 18.06 -8.24 3.29
N ARG A 50 17.44 -8.06 2.12
CA ARG A 50 17.30 -6.78 1.39
C ARG A 50 15.86 -6.47 1.02
N THR A 51 14.97 -7.46 1.01
CA THR A 51 13.59 -7.31 0.56
C THR A 51 12.62 -7.37 1.74
N ASN A 52 11.93 -6.26 2.00
CA ASN A 52 10.83 -6.19 2.95
C ASN A 52 9.48 -6.43 2.25
N SER A 53 8.60 -7.19 2.90
CA SER A 53 7.19 -7.31 2.54
C SER A 53 6.34 -6.35 3.36
N TYR A 54 5.22 -5.93 2.79
CA TYR A 54 4.24 -5.06 3.44
C TYR A 54 2.85 -5.65 3.21
N THR A 55 2.16 -5.98 4.30
CA THR A 55 0.84 -6.61 4.25
C THR A 55 -0.13 -5.81 5.09
N LEU A 56 -1.37 -5.63 4.64
CA LEU A 56 -2.39 -4.94 5.44
C LEU A 56 -2.66 -5.71 6.74
N THR A 57 -2.80 -4.97 7.84
CA THR A 57 -3.34 -5.53 9.09
C THR A 57 -4.86 -5.64 8.99
N GLN A 58 -5.49 -6.36 9.92
CA GLN A 58 -6.96 -6.36 10.04
C GLN A 58 -7.52 -4.95 10.25
N ARG A 59 -6.79 -4.10 10.99
CA ARG A 59 -7.15 -2.69 11.17
C ARG A 59 -7.03 -1.93 9.85
N GLY A 60 -5.94 -2.09 9.12
CA GLY A 60 -5.75 -1.48 7.80
C GLY A 60 -6.88 -1.81 6.82
N HIS A 61 -7.31 -3.08 6.78
CA HIS A 61 -8.48 -3.49 5.99
C HIS A 61 -9.76 -2.74 6.38
N ARG A 62 -10.04 -2.61 7.68
CA ARG A 62 -11.21 -1.88 8.18
C ARG A 62 -11.18 -0.40 7.80
N GLU A 63 -10.07 0.29 7.99
CA GLU A 63 -9.98 1.73 7.66
C GLU A 63 -10.20 2.00 6.16
N ILE A 64 -9.76 1.07 5.29
CA ILE A 64 -10.03 1.14 3.85
C ILE A 64 -11.51 0.94 3.56
N GLU A 65 -12.15 -0.02 4.22
CA GLU A 65 -13.60 -0.29 4.09
C GLU A 65 -14.41 0.92 4.56
N ASP A 66 -14.16 1.41 5.77
CA ASP A 66 -14.82 2.59 6.35
C ASP A 66 -14.67 3.82 5.43
N ARG A 67 -13.47 4.00 4.84
CA ARG A 67 -13.22 5.07 3.88
C ARG A 67 -14.05 4.92 2.61
N ARG A 68 -14.12 3.71 2.03
CA ARG A 68 -14.92 3.43 0.83
C ARG A 68 -16.41 3.59 1.09
N GLU A 69 -16.90 3.13 2.25
CA GLU A 69 -18.28 3.32 2.66
C GLU A 69 -18.63 4.80 2.79
N TRP A 70 -17.74 5.59 3.39
CA TRP A 70 -17.89 7.04 3.44
C TRP A 70 -17.87 7.67 2.04
N GLU A 71 -16.91 7.32 1.18
CA GLU A 71 -16.85 7.86 -0.19
C GLU A 71 -18.12 7.54 -0.99
N ASN A 72 -18.64 6.31 -0.90
CA ASN A 72 -19.87 5.90 -1.58
C ASN A 72 -21.13 6.65 -1.08
N GLN A 73 -21.11 7.22 0.13
CA GLN A 73 -22.22 8.02 0.64
C GLN A 73 -22.25 9.44 0.05
N TYR A 74 -21.12 9.95 -0.45
CA TYR A 74 -20.98 11.36 -0.83
C TYR A 74 -20.52 11.57 -2.28
N VAL A 75 -19.92 10.56 -2.91
CA VAL A 75 -19.50 10.62 -4.31
C VAL A 75 -20.59 9.98 -5.16
N ASP A 76 -21.59 10.79 -5.54
CA ASP A 76 -22.45 10.50 -6.68
C ASP A 76 -21.55 10.59 -7.93
N LEU A 77 -21.06 9.45 -8.42
CA LEU A 77 -20.54 9.38 -9.78
C LEU A 77 -21.76 9.48 -10.70
N GLU A 78 -22.20 10.72 -10.99
CA GLU A 78 -23.07 10.98 -12.14
C GLU A 78 -22.39 10.34 -13.36
N THR A 79 -22.91 9.19 -13.77
CA THR A 79 -22.52 8.45 -14.96
C THR A 79 -23.27 9.01 -16.17
#